data_AF-A0A345BUF7-F1
#
_entry.id   AF-A0A345BUF7-F1
#
_cell.length_a   1.000
_cell.length_b   1.000
_cell.length_c   1.000
_cell.angle_alpha   90.00
_cell.angle_beta   90.00
_cell.angle_gamma   90.00
#
_symmetry.space_group_name_H-M   'P 1'
#
loop_
_entity.id
_entity.type
_entity.pdbx_description
1 polymer ?
#
loop_
_entity_poly.entity_id
_entity_poly.type
_entity_poly.pdbx_seq_one_letter_code
_entity_poly.pdbx_strand_id
1 'polypeptide(L)' 'MRTWLKDIRHQRGYTHQQVAELANIHRAYYTLIESGSRTPSVAASKSIGKALGFDWTIFFEDESNETKQKTVTV' A
#
# COMPACT_ATOMS: atom_id res chain seq x y z
N MET A 1 6.20 8.54 2.21
CA MET A 1 4.92 8.25 2.90
C MET A 1 3.87 7.98 1.84
N ARG A 2 3.20 6.83 1.91
CA ARG A 2 2.11 6.45 1.00
C ARG A 2 0.83 7.18 1.44
N THR A 3 0.64 8.40 0.94
CA THR A 3 -0.52 9.25 1.28
C THR A 3 -1.84 8.56 0.98
N TRP A 4 -1.93 7.87 -0.15
CA TRP A 4 -3.12 7.10 -0.54
C TRP A 4 -3.53 6.06 0.50
N LEU A 5 -2.57 5.37 1.14
CA LEU A 5 -2.88 4.34 2.14
C LEU A 5 -3.43 4.97 3.42
N LYS A 6 -2.87 6.10 3.81
CA LYS A 6 -3.32 6.90 4.97
C LYS A 6 -4.74 7.44 4.75
N ASP A 7 -5.04 7.91 3.54
CA ASP A 7 -6.36 8.46 3.21
C ASP A 7 -7.44 7.37 3.23
N ILE A 8 -7.18 6.20 2.64
CA ILE A 8 -8.09 5.06 2.70
C ILE A 8 -8.32 4.64 4.16
N ARG A 9 -7.26 4.56 4.98
CA ARG A 9 -7.39 4.23 6.40
C ARG A 9 -8.27 5.23 7.15
N HIS A 10 -8.10 6.52 6.90
CA HIS A 10 -8.93 7.57 7.53
C HIS A 10 -10.37 7.55 7.04
N GLN A 11 -10.62 7.33 5.75
CA GLN A 11 -11.98 7.18 5.21
C GLN A 11 -12.73 6.02 5.85
N ARG A 12 -12.02 4.95 6.22
CA ARG A 12 -12.57 3.80 6.95
C ARG A 12 -12.67 4.01 8.46
N GLY A 13 -12.10 5.11 9.00
CA GLY A 13 -12.08 5.39 10.43
C GLY A 13 -11.18 4.45 11.24
N TYR A 14 -10.21 3.78 10.61
CA TYR A 14 -9.36 2.81 11.31
C TYR A 14 -8.09 3.42 11.88
N THR A 15 -7.65 2.89 13.02
CA THR A 15 -6.31 3.16 13.57
C THR A 15 -5.27 2.22 12.97
N HIS A 16 -3.97 2.54 13.09
CA HIS A 16 -2.89 1.63 12.64
C HIS A 16 -2.97 0.26 13.32
N GLN A 17 -3.41 0.19 14.58
CA GLN A 17 -3.59 -1.07 15.31
C GLN A 17 -4.71 -1.90 14.70
N GLN A 18 -5.87 -1.28 14.43
CA GLN A 18 -7.03 -1.98 13.86
C GLN A 18 -6.75 -2.53 12.47
N VAL A 19 -6.07 -1.76 11.60
CA VAL A 19 -5.68 -2.28 10.28
C VAL A 19 -4.69 -3.44 10.42
N ALA A 20 -3.75 -3.34 11.36
CA ALA A 20 -2.79 -4.40 11.60
C ALA A 20 -3.45 -5.70 12.10
N GLU A 21 -4.44 -5.59 12.99
CA GLU A 21 -5.26 -6.71 13.47
C GLU A 21 -6.08 -7.33 12.33
N LEU A 22 -6.79 -6.51 11.55
CA LEU A 22 -7.60 -6.96 10.40
C LEU A 22 -6.74 -7.63 9.31
N ALA A 23 -5.52 -7.14 9.11
CA ALA A 23 -4.58 -7.69 8.13
C ALA A 23 -3.68 -8.80 8.70
N ASN A 24 -3.83 -9.15 9.98
CA ASN A 24 -2.99 -10.11 10.70
C ASN A 24 -1.48 -9.85 10.55
N ILE A 25 -1.07 -8.60 10.82
CA ILE A 25 0.32 -8.14 10.79
C ILE A 25 0.66 -7.35 12.05
N HIS A 26 1.94 -7.07 12.28
CA HIS A 26 2.35 -6.20 13.38
C HIS A 26 2.03 -4.72 13.08
N ARG A 27 1.55 -3.97 14.08
CA ARG A 27 1.31 -2.52 13.98
C ARG A 27 2.51 -1.75 13.45
N ALA A 28 3.70 -2.02 13.98
CA ALA A 28 4.94 -1.36 13.53
C ALA A 28 5.24 -1.67 12.05
N TYR A 29 4.94 -2.88 11.60
CA TYR A 29 5.09 -3.26 10.20
C TYR A 29 4.13 -2.45 9.30
N TYR A 30 2.87 -2.30 9.70
CA TYR A 30 1.92 -1.43 9.00
C TYR A 30 2.39 0.04 8.96
N THR A 31 2.91 0.58 10.07
CA THR A 31 3.49 1.94 10.10
C THR A 31 4.63 2.10 9.09
N LEU A 32 5.54 1.12 8.97
CA LEU A 32 6.64 1.14 7.99
C LEU A 32 6.14 1.07 6.54
N ILE A 33 5.03 0.38 6.31
CA ILE A 33 4.37 0.31 5.00
C ILE A 33 3.75 1.67 4.66
N GLU A 34 2.99 2.27 5.58
CA GLU A 34 2.36 3.58 5.38
C GLU A 34 3.40 4.71 5.25
N SER A 35 4.51 4.65 5.98
CA SER A 35 5.62 5.61 5.82
C SER A 35 6.34 5.46 4.48
N GLY A 36 6.19 4.33 3.79
CA GLY A 36 6.91 3.99 2.56
C GLY A 36 8.33 3.48 2.83
N SER A 37 8.69 3.23 4.09
CA SER A 37 10.00 2.68 4.46
C SER A 37 10.14 1.20 4.09
N ARG A 38 9.03 0.50 3.86
CA ARG A 38 9.04 -0.93 3.50
C ARG A 38 7.93 -1.27 2.51
N THR A 39 8.24 -2.15 1.56
CA THR A 39 7.24 -2.79 0.69
C THR A 39 6.70 -4.04 1.38
N PRO A 40 5.36 -4.17 1.53
CA PRO A 40 4.77 -5.37 2.08
C PRO A 40 5.03 -6.59 1.19
N SER A 41 5.03 -7.79 1.77
CA SER A 41 4.98 -9.01 0.96
C SER A 41 3.63 -9.13 0.24
N VAL A 42 3.54 -9.96 -0.80
CA VAL A 42 2.26 -10.23 -1.49
C VAL A 42 1.18 -10.68 -0.50
N ALA A 43 1.53 -11.52 0.48
CA ALA A 43 0.59 -11.96 1.51
C ALA A 43 0.08 -10.80 2.37
N ALA A 44 0.97 -9.93 2.87
CA ALA A 44 0.58 -8.77 3.66
C ALA A 44 -0.23 -7.76 2.82
N SER A 45 0.16 -7.56 1.56
CA SER A 45 -0.54 -6.66 0.62
C SER A 45 -1.98 -7.11 0.42
N LYS A 46 -2.20 -8.40 0.14
CA LYS A 46 -3.54 -8.99 0.01
C LYS A 46 -4.37 -8.82 1.28
N SER A 47 -3.78 -9.07 2.45
CA SER A 47 -4.47 -8.90 3.72
C SER A 47 -4.85 -7.45 4.00
N ILE A 48 -3.96 -6.50 3.75
CA ILE A 48 -4.22 -5.06 3.93
C ILE A 48 -5.28 -4.59 2.93
N GLY A 49 -5.16 -4.97 1.66
CA GLY A 49 -6.14 -4.66 0.62
C GLY A 49 -7.53 -5.19 0.97
N LYS A 50 -7.62 -6.42 1.50
CA LYS A 50 -8.87 -6.98 2.02
C LYS A 50 -9.41 -6.21 3.23
N ALA A 51 -8.55 -5.85 4.18
CA ALA A 51 -8.95 -5.13 5.41
C ALA A 51 -9.49 -3.72 5.13
N LEU A 52 -8.90 -3.03 4.16
CA LEU A 52 -9.25 -1.65 3.79
C LEU A 52 -10.13 -1.56 2.54
N GLY A 53 -10.39 -2.69 1.87
CA GLY A 53 -11.22 -2.83 0.68
C GLY A 53 -10.70 -2.08 -0.54
N PHE A 54 -9.43 -2.31 -0.90
CA PHE A 54 -8.80 -1.81 -2.13
C PHE A 54 -7.95 -2.92 -2.79
N ASP A 55 -7.58 -2.74 -4.05
CA ASP A 55 -6.74 -3.72 -4.75
C ASP A 55 -5.29 -3.66 -4.28
N TRP A 56 -4.76 -4.79 -3.81
CA TRP A 56 -3.41 -4.88 -3.27
C TRP A 56 -2.31 -4.65 -4.33
N THR A 57 -2.61 -4.73 -5.63
CA THR A 57 -1.63 -4.48 -6.69
C THR A 57 -1.09 -3.05 -6.67
N ILE A 58 -1.84 -2.10 -6.09
CA ILE A 58 -1.41 -0.70 -5.97
C ILE A 58 -0.11 -0.54 -5.17
N PHE A 59 0.24 -1.51 -4.31
CA PHE A 59 1.53 -1.52 -3.63
C PHE A 59 2.72 -1.71 -4.58
N PHE A 60 2.47 -2.19 -5.79
CA PHE A 60 3.44 -2.57 -6.82
C PHE A 60 3.25 -1.80 -8.14
N GLU A 61 2.15 -1.08 -8.33
CA GLU A 61 1.94 -0.23 -9.52
C GLU A 61 2.92 0.95 -9.60
N ASP A 62 3.53 1.36 -8.47
CA ASP A 62 4.49 2.47 -8.41
C ASP A 62 5.85 2.15 -9.07
N GLU A 63 6.17 0.89 -9.35
CA GLU A 63 7.40 0.53 -10.09
C GLU A 63 7.26 0.63 -11.62
N SER A 64 6.08 0.97 -12.14
CA SER A 64 5.84 1.07 -13.59
C SER A 64 5.40 2.46 -14.04
N ASN A 65 6.18 3.52 -13.77
CA ASN A 65 6.21 4.66 -14.69
C ASN A 65 7.46 5.54 -14.62
N GLU A 66 8.64 5.00 -14.94
CA GLU A 66 9.75 5.82 -15.48
C GLU A 66 10.46 5.17 -16.68
N THR A 67 9.82 4.25 -17.41
CA THR A 67 10.31 3.95 -18.77
C THR A 67 9.60 4.85 -19.75
N LYS A 68 10.16 6.04 -19.91
CA LYS A 68 9.88 6.98 -21.01
C LYS A 68 9.91 6.20 -22.33
N GLN A 69 8.77 5.81 -22.87
CA GLN A 69 8.66 5.51 -24.29
C GLN A 69 8.86 6.84 -25.02
N LYS A 70 10.13 7.23 -25.22
CA LYS A 70 10.46 8.20 -26.27
C LYS A 70 10.06 7.53 -27.57
N THR A 71 8.95 7.98 -28.12
CA THR A 71 8.59 7.80 -29.51
C THR A 71 9.76 8.31 -30.34
N VAL A 72 10.61 7.41 -30.85
CA VAL A 72 11.59 7.77 -31.86
C VAL A 72 10.81 7.84 -33.17
N THR A 73 10.38 9.05 -33.50
CA THR A 73 10.10 9.44 -34.87
C THR A 73 11.43 9.63 -35.56
N VAL A 74 11.79 8.71 -36.46
CA VAL A 74 12.52 8.95 -37.72
C VAL A 74 12.29 7.76 -38.64
#